data_AF-A0AAD4E642-F1
#
_entry.id   AF-A0AAD4E642-F1
#
_cell.length_a   1.000
_cell.length_b   1.000
_cell.length_c   1.000
_cell.angle_alpha   90.00
_cell.angle_beta   90.00
_cell.angle_gamma   90.00
#
_symmetry.space_group_name_H-M   'P 1'
#
loop_
_entity.id
_entity.type
_entity.pdbx_description
1 polymer ?
#
loop_
_entity_poly.entity_id
_entity_poly.type
_entity_poly.pdbx_seq_one_letter_code
_entity_poly.pdbx_strand_id
1 'polypeptide(L)'
;MRGMILYTAFHRVKFHAINAHGHRDSTVTVDSVHCQPPRKDKRRQIVPARFDTVLVNEDGGGTTGVDGYRVAQVRIFTLTSQATAALFRTPGILPTHFAYVEWFTPFGQPEANHGLYKISRLIRNGERLASIIDISDIRRSVHLIPKFGPVAPREWTSSTVLELCSTFFINSFSDRHAYLTII
;
A
#
# COMPACT_ATOMS: atom_id res chain seq x y z
N MET A 1 9.45 -22.82 24.85
CA MET A 1 10.55 -22.11 24.14
C MET A 1 9.91 -21.19 23.10
N ARG A 2 10.11 -19.87 23.18
CA ARG A 2 9.66 -18.92 22.15
C ARG A 2 10.69 -18.94 21.02
N GLY A 3 10.37 -19.55 19.88
CA GLY A 3 11.19 -19.50 18.68
C GLY A 3 11.20 -18.08 18.11
N MET A 4 12.37 -17.47 18.00
CA MET A 4 12.56 -16.17 17.36
C MET A 4 12.44 -16.36 15.84
N ILE A 5 11.34 -15.91 15.24
CA ILE A 5 11.15 -15.94 13.78
C ILE A 5 11.85 -14.71 13.19
N LEU A 6 12.89 -14.94 12.41
CA LEU A 6 13.60 -13.89 11.67
C LEU A 6 12.82 -13.53 10.40
N TYR A 7 12.64 -12.24 10.13
CA TYR A 7 12.06 -11.68 8.90
C TYR A 7 12.99 -10.63 8.31
N THR A 8 13.05 -10.53 6.98
CA THR A 8 13.83 -9.49 6.27
C THR A 8 12.87 -8.46 5.70
N ALA A 9 13.08 -7.18 6.01
CA ALA A 9 12.25 -6.09 5.48
C ALA A 9 12.69 -5.72 4.05
N PHE A 10 11.77 -5.72 3.10
CA PHE A 10 12.02 -5.25 1.75
C PHE A 10 11.70 -3.77 1.64
N HIS A 11 12.57 -3.03 0.95
CA HIS A 11 12.47 -1.57 0.92
C HIS A 11 11.64 -1.04 -0.25
N ARG A 12 11.47 -1.84 -1.31
CA ARG A 12 10.82 -1.41 -2.54
C ARG A 12 10.25 -2.56 -3.34
N VAL A 13 9.02 -2.40 -3.82
CA VAL A 13 8.41 -3.22 -4.89
C VAL A 13 8.40 -2.43 -6.18
N LYS A 14 8.63 -3.12 -7.29
CA LYS A 14 8.57 -2.55 -8.63
C LYS A 14 7.52 -3.28 -9.46
N PHE A 15 6.64 -2.50 -10.07
CA PHE A 15 5.72 -2.95 -11.09
C PHE A 15 6.36 -2.72 -12.44
N HIS A 16 6.31 -3.73 -13.28
CA HIS A 16 6.93 -3.70 -14.61
C HIS A 16 5.86 -3.65 -15.68
N ALA A 17 6.18 -3.02 -16.81
CA ALA A 17 5.25 -2.97 -17.94
C ALA A 17 4.93 -4.39 -18.42
N ILE A 18 3.71 -4.59 -18.92
CA ILE A 18 3.36 -5.77 -19.71
C ILE A 18 3.34 -5.31 -21.16
N ASN A 19 4.11 -5.99 -22.01
CA ASN A 19 4.19 -5.68 -23.44
C ASN A 19 2.91 -6.14 -24.17
N ALA A 20 2.79 -5.78 -25.45
CA ALA A 20 1.61 -6.12 -26.27
C ALA A 20 1.36 -7.64 -26.41
N HIS A 21 2.34 -8.48 -26.10
CA HIS A 21 2.25 -9.94 -26.13
C HIS A 21 1.92 -10.55 -24.75
N GLY A 22 1.64 -9.73 -23.74
CA GLY A 22 1.33 -10.18 -22.38
C GLY A 22 2.56 -10.54 -21.54
N HIS A 23 3.78 -10.36 -22.04
CA HIS A 23 5.00 -10.62 -21.28
C HIS A 23 5.44 -9.41 -20.46
N ARG A 24 5.89 -9.68 -19.23
CA ARG A 24 6.46 -8.68 -18.32
C ARG A 24 7.79 -8.20 -18.86
N ASP A 25 7.87 -6.92 -19.21
CA ASP A 25 9.11 -6.25 -19.57
C ASP A 25 9.80 -5.74 -18.30
N SER A 26 10.74 -6.53 -17.77
CA SER A 26 11.50 -6.22 -16.56
C SER A 26 12.42 -5.00 -16.72
N THR A 27 12.65 -4.53 -17.95
CA THR A 27 13.49 -3.35 -18.21
C THR A 27 12.75 -2.04 -17.93
N VAL A 28 11.42 -2.04 -18.07
CA VAL A 28 10.57 -0.86 -17.85
C VAL A 28 9.85 -0.99 -16.51
N THR A 29 10.20 -0.13 -15.55
CA THR A 29 9.46 0.00 -14.30
C THR A 29 8.38 1.07 -14.49
N VAL A 30 7.11 0.69 -14.35
CA VAL A 30 5.97 1.60 -14.53
C VAL A 30 5.51 2.25 -13.23
N ASP A 31 5.72 1.55 -12.10
CA ASP A 31 5.33 2.01 -10.78
C ASP A 31 6.21 1.37 -9.71
N SER A 32 6.33 1.99 -8.54
CA SER A 32 7.09 1.45 -7.43
C SER A 32 6.54 1.89 -6.07
N VAL A 33 6.54 0.95 -5.13
CA VAL A 33 6.05 1.14 -3.75
C VAL A 33 7.22 1.05 -2.80
N HIS A 34 7.36 2.03 -1.92
CA HIS A 34 8.47 2.14 -0.97
C HIS A 34 8.02 1.85 0.47
N CYS A 35 8.82 1.04 1.17
CA CYS A 35 8.65 0.73 2.59
C CYS A 35 10.00 0.88 3.29
N GLN A 36 10.32 2.07 3.76
CA GLN A 36 11.62 2.39 4.36
C GLN A 36 11.46 2.66 5.85
N PRO A 37 12.15 1.91 6.73
CA PRO A 37 12.20 2.24 8.14
C PRO A 37 12.95 3.56 8.37
N PRO A 38 12.79 4.20 9.54
CA PRO A 38 13.55 5.39 9.86
C PRO A 38 15.04 5.06 9.88
N ARG A 39 15.86 5.95 9.34
CA ARG A 39 17.32 5.75 9.23
C ARG A 39 18.07 7.03 9.50
N LYS A 40 19.37 6.92 9.75
CA LYS A 40 20.26 8.08 9.81
C LYS A 40 20.90 8.33 8.45
N ASP A 41 21.01 9.59 8.04
CA ASP A 41 21.77 9.97 6.86
C ASP A 41 23.29 10.06 7.16
N LYS A 42 24.09 10.42 6.14
CA LYS A 42 25.55 10.60 6.29
C LYS A 42 25.92 11.68 7.31
N ARG A 43 25.01 12.61 7.60
CA ARG A 43 25.16 13.72 8.57
C ARG A 43 24.57 13.39 9.94
N ARG A 44 24.21 12.12 10.18
CA ARG A 44 23.57 11.62 11.41
C ARG A 44 22.18 12.23 11.69
N GLN A 45 21.55 12.86 10.70
CA GLN A 45 20.19 13.35 10.81
C GLN A 45 19.20 12.20 10.63
N ILE A 46 18.07 12.27 11.36
CA ILE A 46 17.01 11.27 11.27
C ILE A 46 16.21 11.52 10.00
N VAL A 47 16.21 10.54 9.11
CA VAL A 47 15.29 10.45 7.97
C VAL A 47 14.06 9.68 8.45
N PRO A 48 12.86 10.30 8.40
CA PRO A 48 11.61 9.64 8.81
C PRO A 48 11.35 8.36 8.01
N ALA A 49 10.54 7.48 8.60
CA ALA A 49 10.04 6.31 7.91
C ALA A 49 9.15 6.72 6.73
N ARG A 50 9.14 5.91 5.66
CA ARG A 50 8.26 6.09 4.51
C ARG A 50 7.54 4.79 4.21
N PHE A 51 6.21 4.82 4.27
CA PHE A 51 5.37 3.69 3.93
C PHE A 51 4.33 4.18 2.93
N ASP A 52 4.50 3.79 1.68
CA ASP A 52 3.62 4.18 0.60
C ASP A 52 2.22 3.54 0.75
N THR A 53 1.25 4.12 0.06
CA THR A 53 -0.13 3.61 -0.02
C THR A 53 -0.35 2.86 -1.32
N VAL A 54 -1.18 1.82 -1.25
CA VAL A 54 -1.41 0.88 -2.35
C VAL A 54 -2.89 0.55 -2.51
N LEU A 55 -3.26 0.14 -3.72
CA LEU A 55 -4.54 -0.48 -4.04
C LEU A 55 -4.37 -1.99 -3.94
N VAL A 56 -5.14 -2.63 -3.08
CA VAL A 56 -5.14 -4.07 -2.86
C VAL A 56 -6.42 -4.66 -3.42
N ASN A 57 -6.31 -5.77 -4.15
CA ASN A 57 -7.45 -6.59 -4.56
C ASN A 57 -7.90 -7.41 -3.34
N GLU A 58 -9.04 -7.06 -2.74
CA GLU A 58 -9.60 -7.86 -1.64
C GLU A 58 -10.26 -9.12 -2.17
N ASP A 59 -11.06 -9.00 -3.24
CA ASP A 59 -11.65 -10.11 -3.98
C ASP A 59 -12.38 -9.56 -5.22
N GLY A 60 -12.18 -10.15 -6.39
CA GLY A 60 -12.97 -9.85 -7.59
C GLY A 60 -12.69 -8.51 -8.27
N GLY A 61 -11.57 -7.86 -7.95
CA GLY A 61 -11.17 -6.59 -8.59
C GLY A 61 -11.05 -6.69 -10.11
N GLY A 62 -11.80 -5.82 -10.81
CA GLY A 62 -11.84 -5.75 -12.27
C GLY A 62 -10.69 -4.96 -12.89
N THR A 63 -10.66 -4.88 -14.23
CA THR A 63 -9.72 -3.99 -14.94
C THR A 63 -10.06 -2.51 -14.76
N THR A 64 -11.33 -2.21 -14.49
CA THR A 64 -11.91 -0.88 -14.33
C THR A 64 -12.80 -0.84 -13.09
N GLY A 65 -12.88 0.33 -12.47
CA GLY A 65 -13.69 0.56 -11.28
C GLY A 65 -13.02 0.09 -10.00
N VAL A 66 -13.57 0.57 -8.88
CA VAL A 66 -13.02 0.38 -7.53
C VAL A 66 -13.60 -0.84 -6.80
N ASP A 67 -14.58 -1.51 -7.39
CA ASP A 67 -15.22 -2.70 -6.82
C ASP A 67 -14.19 -3.82 -6.63
N GLY A 68 -14.22 -4.46 -5.46
CA GLY A 68 -13.26 -5.49 -5.08
C GLY A 68 -11.89 -4.96 -4.66
N TYR A 69 -11.67 -3.65 -4.70
CA TYR A 69 -10.42 -3.03 -4.27
C TYR A 69 -10.54 -2.30 -2.92
N ARG A 70 -9.42 -2.18 -2.21
CA ARG A 70 -9.28 -1.33 -1.02
C ARG A 70 -7.92 -0.68 -0.94
N VAL A 71 -7.87 0.53 -0.38
CA VAL A 71 -6.60 1.23 -0.13
C VAL A 71 -6.00 0.80 1.21
N ALA A 72 -4.68 0.62 1.22
CA ALA A 72 -3.92 0.37 2.43
C ALA A 72 -2.58 1.11 2.44
N GLN A 73 -2.05 1.39 3.63
CA GLN A 73 -0.64 1.73 3.83
C GLN A 73 0.14 0.44 4.05
N VAL A 74 1.29 0.27 3.38
CA VAL A 74 1.97 -1.03 3.33
C VAL A 74 3.37 -1.03 3.96
N ARG A 75 3.70 -2.16 4.60
CA ARG A 75 5.06 -2.55 5.04
C ARG A 75 5.37 -3.94 4.51
N ILE A 76 6.47 -4.11 3.80
CA ILE A 76 6.79 -5.36 3.11
C ILE A 76 7.87 -6.13 3.87
N PHE A 77 7.66 -7.43 4.01
CA PHE A 77 8.60 -8.34 4.66
C PHE A 77 8.64 -9.69 3.97
N THR A 78 9.71 -10.45 4.20
CA THR A 78 9.79 -11.85 3.82
C THR A 78 9.84 -12.73 5.04
N LEU A 79 9.18 -13.88 4.90
CA LEU A 79 9.33 -14.99 5.81
C LEU A 79 10.52 -15.84 5.38
N THR A 80 11.28 -16.32 6.36
CA THR A 80 12.30 -17.35 6.11
C THR A 80 11.62 -18.66 5.75
N SER A 81 12.30 -19.54 4.99
CA SER A 81 11.74 -20.84 4.61
C SER A 81 11.26 -21.65 5.82
N GLN A 82 11.95 -21.54 6.96
CA GLN A 82 11.54 -22.17 8.23
C GLN A 82 10.24 -21.58 8.78
N ALA A 83 10.09 -20.26 8.78
CA ALA A 83 8.89 -19.58 9.24
C ALA A 83 7.69 -19.89 8.33
N THR A 84 7.93 -19.89 7.02
CA THR A 84 6.95 -20.26 6.00
C THR A 84 6.46 -21.70 6.20
N ALA A 85 7.36 -22.67 6.37
CA ALA A 85 6.99 -24.06 6.63
C ALA A 85 6.26 -24.26 7.98
N ALA A 86 6.57 -23.45 8.98
CA ALA A 86 5.90 -23.52 10.28
C ALA A 86 4.47 -22.93 10.24
N LEU A 87 4.28 -21.85 9.48
CA LEU A 87 2.99 -21.13 9.39
C LEU A 87 2.03 -21.78 8.37
N PHE A 88 2.56 -22.27 7.26
CA PHE A 88 1.78 -22.88 6.20
C PHE A 88 2.07 -24.39 6.14
N ARG A 89 1.14 -25.20 6.64
CA ARG A 89 1.27 -26.67 6.73
C ARG A 89 0.95 -27.40 5.41
N THR A 90 0.73 -26.66 4.33
CA THR A 90 0.31 -27.19 3.03
C THR A 90 1.50 -27.34 2.08
N PRO A 91 1.63 -28.50 1.42
CA PRO A 91 2.63 -28.66 0.36
C PRO A 91 2.25 -27.83 -0.87
N GLY A 92 3.16 -26.96 -1.32
CA GLY A 92 2.97 -26.10 -2.48
C GLY A 92 4.05 -25.02 -2.62
N ILE A 93 4.01 -24.26 -3.72
CA ILE A 93 4.82 -23.06 -3.88
C ILE A 93 4.21 -21.97 -3.00
N LEU A 94 4.82 -21.72 -1.84
CA LEU A 94 4.35 -20.70 -0.92
C LEU A 94 4.95 -19.34 -1.29
N PRO A 95 4.16 -18.25 -1.20
CA PRO A 95 4.68 -16.91 -1.38
C PRO A 95 5.83 -16.65 -0.39
N THR A 96 6.92 -16.09 -0.88
CA THR A 96 8.07 -15.71 -0.05
C THR A 96 7.94 -14.30 0.50
N HIS A 97 7.22 -13.44 -0.21
CA HIS A 97 7.04 -12.02 0.07
C HIS A 97 5.61 -11.75 0.54
N PHE A 98 5.51 -11.05 1.66
CA PHE A 98 4.24 -10.66 2.27
C PHE A 98 4.22 -9.17 2.55
N ALA A 99 3.01 -8.64 2.68
CA ALA A 99 2.78 -7.26 3.04
C ALA A 99 1.92 -7.20 4.30
N TYR A 100 2.44 -6.52 5.32
CA TYR A 100 1.61 -6.02 6.42
C TYR A 100 0.94 -4.75 5.91
N VAL A 101 -0.38 -4.79 5.83
CA VAL A 101 -1.20 -3.70 5.33
C VAL A 101 -2.08 -3.16 6.43
N GLU A 102 -2.25 -1.86 6.38
CA GLU A 102 -2.86 -1.07 7.41
C GLU A 102 -3.99 -0.29 6.70
N TRP A 103 -5.24 -0.70 6.93
CA TRP A 103 -6.36 -0.45 6.03
C TRP A 103 -6.93 0.97 6.14
N PHE A 104 -7.47 1.44 5.02
CA PHE A 104 -8.43 2.54 4.95
C PHE A 104 -9.85 2.00 4.79
N THR A 105 -10.85 2.85 4.96
CA THR A 105 -12.26 2.50 4.74
C THR A 105 -12.50 2.03 3.30
N PRO A 106 -13.48 1.14 3.07
CA PRO A 106 -13.92 0.79 1.71
C PRO A 106 -14.31 2.02 0.89
N PHE A 107 -14.28 1.88 -0.43
CA PHE A 107 -14.79 2.90 -1.34
C PHE A 107 -16.29 3.12 -1.09
N GLY A 108 -16.67 4.37 -0.87
CA GLY A 108 -18.06 4.81 -0.85
C GLY A 108 -18.46 5.45 -2.18
N GLN A 109 -19.49 6.29 -2.14
CA GLN A 109 -19.84 7.12 -3.30
C GLN A 109 -18.77 8.20 -3.54
N PRO A 110 -18.41 8.48 -4.80
CA PRO A 110 -17.51 9.59 -5.12
C PRO A 110 -18.16 10.93 -4.77
N GLU A 111 -17.35 11.91 -4.39
CA GLU A 111 -17.87 13.25 -4.05
C GLU A 111 -18.44 13.95 -5.30
N ALA A 112 -19.61 14.58 -5.16
CA ALA A 112 -20.38 15.11 -6.29
C ALA A 112 -19.66 16.19 -7.12
N ASN A 113 -18.81 17.01 -6.49
CA ASN A 113 -18.20 18.16 -7.15
C ASN A 113 -16.98 17.80 -8.00
N HIS A 114 -16.21 16.79 -7.58
CA HIS A 114 -14.91 16.47 -8.20
C HIS A 114 -14.74 14.98 -8.53
N GLY A 115 -15.70 14.13 -8.17
CA GLY A 115 -15.72 12.72 -8.50
C GLY A 115 -14.64 11.88 -7.79
N LEU A 116 -13.96 12.42 -6.77
CA LEU A 116 -12.92 11.66 -6.07
C LEU A 116 -13.52 10.88 -4.91
N TYR A 117 -13.02 9.67 -4.72
CA TYR A 117 -13.38 8.83 -3.58
C TYR A 117 -12.73 9.35 -2.31
N LYS A 118 -13.54 9.46 -1.26
CA LYS A 118 -13.11 9.85 0.08
C LYS A 118 -12.90 8.60 0.93
N ILE A 119 -11.74 8.50 1.56
CA ILE A 119 -11.39 7.40 2.48
C ILE A 119 -10.84 7.93 3.79
N SER A 120 -10.99 7.15 4.84
CA SER A 120 -10.44 7.44 6.16
C SER A 120 -9.67 6.25 6.70
N ARG A 121 -8.81 6.48 7.70
CA ARG A 121 -8.11 5.40 8.38
C ARG A 121 -9.12 4.46 9.03
N LEU A 122 -9.02 3.16 8.77
CA LEU A 122 -9.95 2.20 9.37
C LEU A 122 -9.47 1.81 10.77
N ILE A 123 -10.22 2.26 11.78
CA ILE A 123 -9.93 2.02 13.19
C ILE A 123 -11.06 1.15 13.77
N ARG A 124 -10.69 0.07 14.46
CA ARG A 124 -11.62 -0.82 15.18
C ARG A 124 -11.11 -1.01 16.60
N ASN A 125 -11.98 -0.78 17.60
CA ASN A 125 -11.63 -0.87 19.02
C ASN A 125 -10.41 -0.01 19.43
N GLY A 126 -10.23 1.16 18.80
CA GLY A 126 -9.11 2.07 19.08
C GLY A 126 -7.80 1.71 18.37
N GLU A 127 -7.76 0.59 17.63
CA GLU A 127 -6.58 0.14 16.90
C GLU A 127 -6.78 0.21 15.39
N ARG A 128 -5.68 0.39 14.65
CA ARG A 128 -5.72 0.35 13.18
C ARG A 128 -6.03 -1.06 12.72
N LEU A 129 -7.05 -1.20 11.88
CA LEU A 129 -7.30 -2.49 11.25
C LEU A 129 -6.14 -2.81 10.30
N ALA A 130 -5.54 -3.98 10.50
CA ALA A 130 -4.40 -4.43 9.72
C ALA A 130 -4.53 -5.90 9.34
N SER A 131 -3.82 -6.30 8.30
CA SER A 131 -3.79 -7.68 7.82
C SER A 131 -2.42 -8.00 7.21
N ILE A 132 -2.15 -9.29 7.04
CA ILE A 132 -1.02 -9.78 6.24
C ILE A 132 -1.62 -10.31 4.94
N ILE A 133 -1.15 -9.81 3.81
CA ILE A 133 -1.57 -10.21 2.46
C ILE A 133 -0.38 -10.73 1.67
N ASP A 134 -0.64 -11.47 0.59
CA ASP A 134 0.38 -11.72 -0.42
C ASP A 134 0.66 -10.42 -1.17
N ILE A 135 1.92 -10.20 -1.51
CA ILE A 135 2.32 -9.04 -2.32
C ILE A 135 1.67 -9.07 -3.72
N SER A 136 1.26 -10.25 -4.20
CA SER A 136 0.55 -10.42 -5.47
C SER A 136 -0.86 -9.80 -5.47
N ASP A 137 -1.46 -9.60 -4.30
CA ASP A 137 -2.75 -8.91 -4.14
C ASP A 137 -2.63 -7.39 -4.32
N ILE A 138 -1.40 -6.85 -4.27
CA ILE A 138 -1.15 -5.43 -4.50
C ILE A 138 -1.20 -5.13 -6.00
N ARG A 139 -2.22 -4.37 -6.39
CA ARG A 139 -2.44 -3.98 -7.79
C ARG A 139 -1.48 -2.87 -8.24
N ARG A 140 -1.28 -1.85 -7.40
CA ARG A 140 -0.53 -0.63 -7.74
C ARG A 140 -0.31 0.27 -6.51
N SER A 141 0.56 1.27 -6.64
CA SER A 141 0.60 2.42 -5.74
C SER A 141 -0.63 3.32 -5.93
N VAL A 142 -1.00 4.01 -4.85
CA VAL A 142 -2.11 4.96 -4.80
C VAL A 142 -1.61 6.25 -4.18
N HIS A 143 -1.88 7.37 -4.84
CA HIS A 143 -1.59 8.69 -4.29
C HIS A 143 -2.81 9.23 -3.54
N LEU A 144 -2.61 9.60 -2.28
CA LEU A 144 -3.63 10.20 -1.42
C LEU A 144 -3.45 11.71 -1.31
N ILE A 145 -4.55 12.44 -1.45
CA ILE A 145 -4.63 13.89 -1.26
C ILE A 145 -5.25 14.13 0.12
N PRO A 146 -4.54 14.75 1.06
CA PRO A 146 -5.10 15.08 2.36
C PRO A 146 -6.33 15.99 2.20
N LYS A 147 -7.42 15.70 2.92
CA LYS A 147 -8.57 16.60 2.95
C LYS A 147 -8.25 17.77 3.88
N PHE A 148 -7.89 18.91 3.31
CA PHE A 148 -7.64 20.13 4.05
C PHE A 148 -8.94 20.81 4.50
N GLY A 149 -8.89 21.46 5.66
CA GLY A 149 -9.87 22.48 6.05
C GLY A 149 -9.51 23.85 5.47
N PRO A 150 -10.08 24.93 6.01
CA PRO A 150 -9.78 26.30 5.57
C PRO A 150 -8.30 26.69 5.72
N VAL A 151 -7.60 26.06 6.67
CA VAL A 151 -6.18 26.28 6.94
C VAL A 151 -5.47 24.92 6.96
N ALA A 152 -4.37 24.80 6.24
CA ALA A 152 -3.54 23.61 6.26
C ALA A 152 -2.74 23.53 7.59
N PRO A 153 -2.85 22.43 8.35
CA PRO A 153 -2.06 22.26 9.57
C PRO A 153 -0.56 22.23 9.25
N ARG A 154 0.25 22.99 10.01
CA ARG A 154 1.69 23.15 9.75
C ARG A 154 2.49 21.88 10.03
N GLU A 155 1.97 21.04 10.90
CA GLU A 155 2.50 19.74 11.27
C GLU A 155 2.28 18.67 10.18
N TRP A 156 1.47 18.94 9.16
CA TRP A 156 1.29 18.04 8.02
C TRP A 156 2.47 18.18 7.05
N THR A 157 3.37 17.22 7.15
CA THR A 157 4.50 17.03 6.25
C THR A 157 4.30 15.74 5.45
N SER A 158 5.11 15.51 4.41
CA SER A 158 5.11 14.23 3.69
C SER A 158 5.36 13.02 4.60
N SER A 159 6.05 13.20 5.73
CA SER A 159 6.33 12.14 6.70
C SER A 159 5.27 11.93 7.77
N THR A 160 4.38 12.91 8.00
CA THR A 160 3.43 12.89 9.13
C THR A 160 1.98 12.86 8.68
N VAL A 161 1.68 13.32 7.47
CA VAL A 161 0.30 13.53 7.02
C VAL A 161 -0.52 12.25 6.96
N LEU A 162 0.08 11.11 6.59
CA LEU A 162 -0.60 9.81 6.58
C LEU A 162 -1.02 9.34 7.99
N GLU A 163 -0.35 9.85 9.03
CA GLU A 163 -0.59 9.49 10.43
C GLU A 163 -1.53 10.48 11.12
N LEU A 164 -1.47 11.77 10.74
CA LEU A 164 -2.19 12.86 11.39
C LEU A 164 -3.51 13.23 10.69
N CYS A 165 -3.60 13.05 9.37
CA CYS A 165 -4.80 13.38 8.64
C CYS A 165 -5.83 12.24 8.76
N SER A 166 -7.08 12.59 9.08
CA SER A 166 -8.15 11.61 9.29
C SER A 166 -8.78 11.12 7.98
N THR A 167 -8.70 11.94 6.92
CA THR A 167 -9.49 11.77 5.70
C THR A 167 -8.70 12.20 4.49
N PHE A 168 -8.77 11.39 3.44
CA PHE A 168 -8.06 11.61 2.19
C PHE A 168 -9.01 11.48 1.02
N PHE A 169 -8.67 12.15 -0.07
CA PHE A 169 -9.19 11.84 -1.39
C PHE A 169 -8.19 10.98 -2.15
N ILE A 170 -8.70 10.02 -2.92
CA ILE A 170 -7.86 9.18 -3.77
C ILE A 170 -7.62 9.93 -5.07
N ASN A 171 -6.35 10.09 -5.46
CA ASN A 171 -6.00 10.72 -6.72
C ASN A 171 -6.08 9.71 -7.88
N SER A 172 -7.19 9.74 -8.61
CA SER A 172 -7.38 8.96 -9.84
C SER A 172 -6.62 9.53 -11.04
N PHE A 173 -6.03 10.72 -10.94
CA PHE A 173 -5.34 11.42 -12.03
C PHE A 173 -3.81 11.29 -11.98
N SER A 174 -3.26 10.39 -11.15
CA SER A 174 -1.80 10.23 -11.03
C SER A 174 -1.16 9.73 -12.32
N ASP A 175 -1.86 8.87 -13.06
CA ASP A 175 -1.44 8.31 -14.34
C ASP A 175 -2.66 7.71 -15.08
N ARG A 176 -2.45 7.32 -16.34
CA ARG A 176 -3.49 6.73 -17.19
C ARG A 176 -4.09 5.46 -16.60
N HIS A 177 -3.30 4.61 -15.96
CA HIS A 177 -3.83 3.38 -15.38
C HIS A 177 -4.66 3.68 -14.12
N ALA A 178 -4.31 4.73 -13.37
CA ALA A 178 -5.03 5.13 -12.16
C ALA A 178 -6.41 5.63 -12.55
N TYR A 179 -6.47 6.39 -13.65
CA TYR A 179 -7.71 6.91 -14.19
C TYR A 179 -8.61 5.83 -14.79
N LEU A 180 -8.08 4.68 -15.21
CA LEU A 180 -8.94 3.58 -15.68
C LEU A 180 -9.46 2.70 -14.55
N THR A 181 -8.65 2.52 -13.50
CA THR A 181 -9.01 1.65 -12.37
C THR A 181 -9.81 2.40 -11.31
N ILE A 182 -9.52 3.68 -11.06
CA ILE A 182 -10.11 4.47 -9.96
C ILE A 182 -11.11 5.48 -10.55
N ILE A 183 -12.18 4.98 -11.15
CA ILE A 183 -13.33 5.76 -11.62
C ILE A 183 -14.60 5.27 -10.94
#